data_AF-A0A1S1T3U9-F1
#
_entry.id   AF-A0A1S1T3U9-F1
#
_cell.length_a   1.000
_cell.length_b   1.000
_cell.length_c   1.000
_cell.angle_alpha   90.00
_cell.angle_beta   90.00
_cell.angle_gamma   90.00
#
_symmetry.space_group_name_H-M   'P 1'
#
loop_
_entity.id
_entity.type
_entity.pdbx_description
1 polymer ?
#
loop_
_entity_poly.entity_id
_entity_poly.type
_entity_poly.pdbx_seq_one_letter_code
_entity_poly.pdbx_strand_id
1 'polypeptide(L)'
;MWHITPNSSQYVLQPSLEETKAVIEVLKRFERSLLDVPEPQPEYSRFFLGILPDEIVWIGDNPESYVGPRPSMGARLDIEEFGEGRLATLTPGGLHALMLGGAARADVLYALGQALHWERDRVANGDDPEVHLPSIQDNVETVVHIVWELCRTFPRRMSVAS
;
A
#
# COMPACT_ATOMS: atom_id res chain seq x y z
N MET A 1 -7.78 29.31 4.40
CA MET A 1 -7.85 29.72 5.82
C MET A 1 -8.52 28.58 6.55
N TRP A 2 -7.77 27.86 7.38
CA TRP A 2 -8.16 26.55 7.92
C TRP A 2 -9.04 26.72 9.16
N HIS A 3 -10.14 25.98 9.23
CA HIS A 3 -10.97 25.87 10.43
C HIS A 3 -10.52 24.65 11.23
N ILE A 4 -9.82 24.91 12.32
CA ILE A 4 -9.45 23.89 13.31
C ILE A 4 -10.63 23.80 14.30
N THR A 5 -11.34 22.68 14.33
CA THR A 5 -12.24 22.35 15.44
C THR A 5 -11.52 21.42 16.41
N PRO A 6 -11.32 21.81 17.68
CA PRO A 6 -10.65 20.98 18.65
C PRO A 6 -11.65 19.97 19.22
N ASN A 7 -11.51 18.69 18.85
CA ASN A 7 -11.95 17.61 19.71
C ASN A 7 -11.10 16.36 19.43
N SER A 8 -10.38 15.91 20.45
CA SER A 8 -9.75 14.58 20.60
C SER A 8 -8.80 14.07 19.48
N SER A 9 -7.50 14.28 19.70
CA SER A 9 -6.38 13.33 19.49
C SER A 9 -6.19 12.55 18.17
N GLN A 10 -6.90 12.87 17.10
CA GLN A 10 -6.53 12.44 15.75
C GLN A 10 -6.79 13.61 14.80
N TYR A 11 -5.72 14.15 14.20
CA TYR A 11 -5.88 15.06 13.07
C TYR A 11 -6.45 14.26 11.90
N VAL A 12 -7.77 14.21 11.78
CA VAL A 12 -8.44 13.73 10.57
C VAL A 12 -8.46 14.89 9.60
N LEU A 13 -7.37 15.09 8.87
CA LEU A 13 -7.37 15.97 7.71
C LEU A 13 -8.35 15.39 6.69
N GLN A 14 -9.29 16.22 6.25
CA GLN A 14 -10.13 15.91 5.10
C GLN A 14 -9.48 16.52 3.86
N PRO A 15 -8.97 15.71 2.92
CA PRO A 15 -8.39 16.22 1.69
C PRO A 15 -9.44 16.98 0.88
N SER A 16 -9.01 17.98 0.11
CA SER A 16 -9.86 18.60 -0.90
C SER A 16 -10.32 17.58 -1.95
N LEU A 17 -11.34 17.96 -2.73
CA LEU A 17 -11.83 17.11 -3.82
C LEU A 17 -10.74 16.85 -4.88
N GLU A 18 -9.88 17.83 -5.16
CA GLU A 18 -8.80 17.70 -6.14
C GLU A 18 -7.70 16.77 -5.62
N GLU A 19 -7.31 16.92 -4.35
CA GLU A 19 -6.35 16.02 -3.71
C GLU A 19 -6.90 14.59 -3.66
N THR A 20 -8.17 14.43 -3.30
CA THR A 20 -8.84 13.13 -3.30
C THR A 20 -8.78 12.47 -4.68
N LYS A 21 -9.08 13.23 -5.75
CA LYS A 21 -8.98 12.72 -7.13
C LYS A 21 -7.55 12.33 -7.48
N ALA A 22 -6.56 13.15 -7.13
CA ALA A 22 -5.17 12.85 -7.40
C ALA A 22 -4.67 11.61 -6.63
N VAL A 23 -5.16 11.37 -5.40
CA VAL A 23 -4.88 10.15 -4.63
C VAL A 23 -5.50 8.94 -5.34
N ILE A 24 -6.77 9.03 -5.72
CA ILE A 24 -7.49 7.96 -6.42
C ILE A 24 -6.77 7.57 -7.73
N GLU A 25 -6.25 8.54 -8.50
CA GLU A 25 -5.53 8.22 -9.73
C GLU A 25 -4.19 7.50 -9.47
N VAL A 26 -3.48 7.81 -8.39
CA VAL A 26 -2.28 7.04 -7.97
C VAL A 26 -2.66 5.62 -7.59
N LEU A 27 -3.71 5.45 -6.78
CA LEU A 27 -4.19 4.13 -6.36
C LEU A 27 -4.60 3.27 -7.57
N LYS A 28 -5.25 3.87 -8.58
CA LYS A 28 -5.59 3.17 -9.83
C LYS A 28 -4.37 2.79 -10.66
N ARG A 29 -3.31 3.61 -10.67
CA ARG A 29 -2.04 3.25 -11.34
C ARG A 29 -1.36 2.09 -10.62
N PHE A 30 -1.29 2.17 -9.29
CA PHE A 30 -0.75 1.12 -8.45
C PHE A 30 -1.49 -0.21 -8.65
N GLU A 31 -2.82 -0.21 -8.62
CA GLU A 31 -3.64 -1.41 -8.85
C GLU A 31 -3.36 -2.04 -10.22
N ARG A 32 -3.23 -1.22 -11.28
CA ARG A 32 -2.90 -1.69 -12.63
C ARG A 32 -1.48 -2.22 -12.75
N SER A 33 -0.51 -1.60 -12.08
CA SER A 33 0.91 -1.97 -12.16
C SER A 33 1.16 -3.42 -11.74
N LEU A 34 0.33 -3.98 -10.85
CA LEU A 34 0.41 -5.38 -10.44
C LEU A 34 -0.02 -6.33 -11.56
N LEU A 35 -1.01 -5.95 -12.36
CA LEU A 35 -1.56 -6.77 -13.44
C LEU A 35 -0.81 -6.60 -14.77
N ASP A 36 -0.12 -5.47 -14.95
CA ASP A 36 0.60 -5.12 -16.18
C ASP A 36 2.00 -5.76 -16.27
N VAL A 37 2.41 -6.58 -15.30
CA VAL A 37 3.70 -7.27 -15.34
C VAL A 37 3.63 -8.49 -16.26
N PRO A 38 4.48 -8.58 -17.31
CA PRO A 38 4.45 -9.69 -18.26
C PRO A 38 5.00 -10.99 -17.66
N GLU A 39 4.11 -11.96 -17.36
CA GLU A 39 4.37 -13.37 -16.98
C GLU A 39 5.36 -13.63 -15.80
N PRO A 40 5.32 -14.80 -15.13
CA PRO A 40 5.58 -14.85 -13.70
C PRO A 40 7.06 -14.62 -13.36
N GLN A 41 7.33 -13.52 -12.67
CA GLN A 41 8.54 -13.37 -11.88
C GLN A 41 8.47 -14.27 -10.63
N PRO A 42 9.60 -14.82 -10.16
CA PRO A 42 9.62 -15.71 -8.99
C PRO A 42 9.17 -15.06 -7.66
N GLU A 43 8.98 -13.74 -7.62
CA GLU A 43 9.10 -12.95 -6.39
C GLU A 43 7.84 -12.16 -6.01
N TYR A 44 6.64 -12.50 -6.50
CA TYR A 44 5.41 -11.88 -6.01
C TYR A 44 5.05 -12.25 -4.56
N SER A 45 5.82 -13.17 -3.96
CA SER A 45 5.69 -13.50 -2.55
C SER A 45 6.43 -12.52 -1.64
N ARG A 46 7.43 -11.78 -2.13
CA ARG A 46 8.31 -10.95 -1.29
C ARG A 46 8.65 -9.65 -1.99
N PHE A 47 8.14 -8.56 -1.48
CA PHE A 47 8.39 -7.24 -2.04
C PHE A 47 8.32 -6.16 -0.96
N PHE A 48 8.90 -5.01 -1.24
CA PHE A 48 8.83 -3.82 -0.41
C PHE A 48 7.87 -2.81 -1.05
N LEU A 49 6.83 -2.43 -0.33
CA LEU A 49 5.91 -1.38 -0.73
C LEU A 49 6.50 -0.02 -0.36
N GLY A 50 6.67 0.90 -1.31
CA GLY A 50 7.17 2.26 -1.05
C GLY A 50 6.12 3.33 -1.32
N ILE A 51 6.09 4.37 -0.48
CA ILE A 51 5.22 5.56 -0.62
C ILE A 51 6.04 6.75 -1.14
N LEU A 52 5.62 7.28 -2.30
CA LEU A 52 6.11 8.53 -2.87
C LEU A 52 4.94 9.53 -2.99
N PRO A 53 5.20 10.84 -3.13
CA PRO A 53 4.13 11.84 -3.25
C PRO A 53 3.23 11.62 -4.47
N ASP A 54 3.75 11.06 -5.55
CA ASP A 54 3.07 10.91 -6.83
C ASP A 54 2.87 9.46 -7.26
N GLU A 55 3.38 8.50 -6.49
CA GLU A 55 3.35 7.08 -6.83
C GLU A 55 3.38 6.17 -5.59
N ILE A 56 2.85 4.95 -5.73
CA ILE A 56 3.11 3.84 -4.82
C ILE A 56 3.87 2.79 -5.61
N VAL A 57 5.03 2.39 -5.11
CA VAL A 57 5.96 1.54 -5.85
C VAL A 57 6.07 0.17 -5.22
N TRP A 58 6.06 -0.87 -6.07
CA TRP A 58 6.52 -2.20 -5.68
C TRP A 58 8.01 -2.27 -5.91
N ILE A 59 8.76 -2.22 -4.83
CA ILE A 59 10.19 -2.47 -4.84
C ILE A 59 10.37 -3.99 -4.66
N GLY A 60 11.22 -4.63 -5.46
CA GLY A 60 11.46 -6.08 -5.37
C GLY A 60 11.99 -6.52 -3.99
N ASP A 61 12.44 -7.77 -3.89
CA ASP A 61 12.90 -8.33 -2.62
C ASP A 61 14.14 -7.62 -2.02
N ASN A 62 14.90 -6.93 -2.87
CA ASN A 62 16.06 -6.14 -2.53
C ASN A 62 15.83 -4.64 -2.78
N PRO A 63 15.41 -3.87 -1.75
CA PRO A 63 15.17 -2.44 -1.90
C PRO A 63 16.41 -1.60 -2.17
N GLU A 64 17.61 -2.10 -1.87
CA GLU A 64 18.85 -1.39 -2.19
C GLU A 64 19.06 -1.29 -3.70
N SER A 65 18.58 -2.27 -4.45
CA SER A 65 18.71 -2.37 -5.92
C SER A 65 17.73 -1.48 -6.69
N TYR A 66 16.75 -0.87 -5.99
CA TYR A 66 15.74 -0.01 -6.61
C TYR A 66 16.35 1.21 -7.28
N VAL A 67 16.07 1.35 -8.58
CA VAL A 67 16.48 2.49 -9.39
C VAL A 67 15.30 3.46 -9.52
N GLY A 68 15.26 4.45 -8.63
CA GLY A 68 14.22 5.47 -8.61
C GLY A 68 14.33 6.40 -7.39
N PRO A 69 13.41 7.36 -7.24
CA PRO A 69 13.29 8.17 -6.03
C PRO A 69 13.12 7.29 -4.79
N ARG A 70 13.88 7.57 -3.72
CA ARG A 70 13.75 6.79 -2.48
C ARG A 70 12.41 7.14 -1.80
N PRO A 71 11.55 6.15 -1.49
CA PRO A 71 10.36 6.39 -0.68
C PRO A 71 10.72 6.98 0.68
N SER A 72 9.87 7.87 1.21
CA SER A 72 10.04 8.36 2.58
C SER A 72 9.81 7.25 3.60
N MET A 73 8.85 6.37 3.31
CA MET A 73 8.47 5.21 4.10
C MET A 73 8.04 4.05 3.20
N GLY A 74 8.07 2.87 3.78
CA GLY A 74 7.57 1.67 3.15
C GLY A 74 7.69 0.46 4.06
N ALA A 75 7.18 -0.68 3.61
CA ALA A 75 7.22 -1.92 4.38
C ALA A 75 7.43 -3.14 3.49
N ARG A 76 8.12 -4.13 4.04
CA ARG A 76 8.23 -5.45 3.44
C ARG A 76 6.91 -6.20 3.61
N LEU A 77 6.40 -6.75 2.52
CA LEU A 77 5.31 -7.71 2.50
C LEU A 77 5.88 -9.06 2.09
N ASP A 78 5.83 -10.02 3.02
CA ASP A 78 6.30 -11.38 2.83
C ASP A 78 5.09 -12.33 2.85
N ILE A 79 4.43 -12.42 1.70
CA ILE A 79 3.19 -13.18 1.50
C ILE A 79 3.40 -14.68 1.73
N GLU A 80 4.59 -15.19 1.42
CA GLU A 80 4.95 -16.57 1.71
C GLU A 80 5.02 -16.81 3.22
N GLU A 81 5.68 -15.92 3.96
CA GLU A 81 5.74 -15.98 5.43
C GLU A 81 4.35 -15.81 6.05
N PHE A 82 3.59 -14.78 5.64
CA PHE A 82 2.25 -14.50 6.17
C PHE A 82 1.27 -15.65 5.91
N GLY A 83 1.43 -16.32 4.77
CA GLY A 83 0.63 -17.49 4.37
C GLY A 83 1.13 -18.82 4.94
N GLU A 84 2.24 -18.84 5.68
CA GLU A 84 2.92 -20.06 6.17
C GLU A 84 3.23 -21.03 5.02
N GLY A 85 3.77 -20.51 3.90
CA GLY A 85 4.13 -21.27 2.70
C GLY A 85 2.96 -21.65 1.79
N ARG A 86 1.70 -21.45 2.21
CA ARG A 86 0.50 -21.79 1.40
C ARG A 86 0.34 -20.93 0.15
N LEU A 87 1.01 -19.77 0.13
CA LEU A 87 0.90 -18.77 -0.93
C LEU A 87 2.21 -18.62 -1.73
N ALA A 88 3.15 -19.57 -1.61
CA ALA A 88 4.45 -19.50 -2.29
C ALA A 88 4.33 -19.44 -3.83
N THR A 89 3.21 -19.92 -4.40
CA THR A 89 2.94 -19.91 -5.85
C THR A 89 1.91 -18.86 -6.26
N LEU A 90 1.71 -17.81 -5.47
CA LEU A 90 0.71 -16.78 -5.76
C LEU A 90 1.09 -16.04 -7.05
N THR A 91 0.13 -15.96 -7.98
CA THR A 91 0.30 -15.20 -9.23
C THR A 91 0.00 -13.72 -8.99
N PRO A 92 0.38 -12.81 -9.91
CA PRO A 92 -0.01 -11.40 -9.81
C PRO A 92 -1.53 -11.20 -9.69
N GLY A 93 -2.31 -11.98 -10.45
CA GLY A 93 -3.77 -11.99 -10.33
C GLY A 93 -4.26 -12.52 -8.99
N GLY A 94 -3.56 -13.50 -8.39
CA GLY A 94 -3.83 -13.98 -7.04
C GLY A 94 -3.53 -12.93 -5.97
N LEU A 95 -2.43 -12.19 -6.09
CA LEU A 95 -2.07 -11.10 -5.20
C LEU A 95 -3.05 -9.92 -5.33
N HIS A 96 -3.46 -9.60 -6.55
CA HIS A 96 -4.52 -8.62 -6.81
C HIS A 96 -5.83 -9.05 -6.14
N ALA A 97 -6.28 -10.30 -6.34
CA ALA A 97 -7.51 -10.81 -5.73
C ALA A 97 -7.43 -10.83 -4.19
N LEU A 98 -6.26 -11.13 -3.63
CA LEU A 98 -6.00 -11.15 -2.20
C LEU A 98 -6.10 -9.74 -1.60
N MET A 99 -5.30 -8.79 -2.09
CA MET A 99 -5.13 -7.47 -1.47
C MET A 99 -6.14 -6.44 -1.97
N LEU A 100 -6.50 -6.51 -3.25
CA LEU A 100 -7.27 -5.52 -3.98
C LEU A 100 -8.61 -6.09 -4.47
N GLY A 101 -8.97 -7.30 -4.03
CA GLY A 101 -10.26 -7.93 -4.27
C GLY A 101 -11.19 -7.88 -3.05
N GLY A 102 -12.49 -8.00 -3.31
CA GLY A 102 -13.49 -8.25 -2.27
C GLY A 102 -13.59 -7.16 -1.19
N ALA A 103 -13.84 -7.59 0.04
CA ALA A 103 -14.18 -6.71 1.17
C ALA A 103 -12.99 -5.88 1.67
N ALA A 104 -11.78 -6.42 1.64
CA ALA A 104 -10.60 -5.73 2.17
C ALA A 104 -10.01 -4.67 1.23
N ARG A 105 -10.42 -4.67 -0.05
CA ARG A 105 -9.99 -3.66 -1.03
C ARG A 105 -10.21 -2.24 -0.52
N ALA A 106 -11.35 -1.97 0.11
CA ALA A 106 -11.67 -0.64 0.62
C ALA A 106 -10.69 -0.21 1.71
N ASP A 107 -10.37 -1.10 2.64
CA ASP A 107 -9.48 -0.81 3.78
C ASP A 107 -8.02 -0.64 3.33
N VAL A 108 -7.54 -1.52 2.43
CA VAL A 108 -6.20 -1.40 1.84
C VAL A 108 -6.04 -0.07 1.11
N LEU A 109 -7.00 0.27 0.22
CA LEU A 109 -6.93 1.52 -0.54
C LEU A 109 -7.12 2.76 0.33
N TYR A 110 -7.90 2.65 1.41
CA TYR A 110 -8.05 3.73 2.37
C TYR A 110 -6.73 4.02 3.09
N ALA A 111 -6.10 2.99 3.65
CA ALA A 111 -4.82 3.14 4.35
C ALA A 111 -3.72 3.64 3.40
N LEU A 112 -3.61 3.08 2.19
CA LEU A 112 -2.68 3.61 1.16
C LEU A 112 -2.99 5.06 0.79
N GLY A 113 -4.27 5.42 0.66
CA GLY A 113 -4.69 6.77 0.37
C GLY A 113 -4.31 7.78 1.46
N GLN A 114 -4.42 7.38 2.72
CA GLN A 114 -4.00 8.20 3.87
C GLN A 114 -2.48 8.35 3.92
N ALA A 115 -1.71 7.28 3.70
CA ALA A 115 -0.25 7.36 3.60
C ALA A 115 0.19 8.33 2.48
N LEU A 116 -0.45 8.24 1.32
CA LEU A 116 -0.16 9.12 0.19
C LEU A 116 -0.53 10.58 0.47
N HIS A 117 -1.64 10.81 1.17
CA HIS A 117 -2.06 12.14 1.58
C HIS A 117 -1.01 12.79 2.48
N TRP A 118 -0.56 12.07 3.52
CA TRP A 118 0.46 12.58 4.43
C TRP A 118 1.81 12.82 3.76
N GLU A 119 2.23 11.95 2.84
CA GLU A 119 3.47 12.15 2.08
C GLU A 119 3.39 13.39 1.17
N ARG A 120 2.24 13.65 0.55
CA ARG A 120 2.02 14.87 -0.24
C ARG A 120 2.02 16.12 0.63
N ASP A 121 1.34 16.06 1.78
CA ASP A 121 1.30 17.17 2.72
C ASP A 121 2.72 17.52 3.21
N ARG A 122 3.50 16.50 3.60
CA ARG A 122 4.92 16.62 3.99
C ARG A 122 5.77 17.32 2.91
N VAL A 123 5.59 16.96 1.65
CA VAL A 123 6.36 17.57 0.54
C VAL A 123 5.88 18.97 0.21
N ALA A 124 4.57 19.23 0.28
CA ALA A 124 4.00 20.53 -0.07
C ALA A 124 4.20 21.58 1.04
N ASN A 125 4.08 21.18 2.30
CA ASN A 125 4.01 22.07 3.47
C ASN A 125 5.24 21.98 4.38
N GLY A 126 6.20 21.11 4.05
CA GLY A 126 7.37 20.84 4.89
C GLY A 126 7.09 19.71 5.88
N ASP A 127 8.17 19.13 6.41
CA ASP A 127 8.11 17.99 7.32
C ASP A 127 7.89 18.43 8.77
N ASP A 128 6.78 17.99 9.35
CA ASP A 128 6.52 17.94 10.78
C ASP A 128 6.84 16.52 11.26
N PRO A 129 7.98 16.31 11.94
CA PRO A 129 8.45 14.98 12.30
C PRO A 129 7.56 14.27 13.33
N GLU A 130 6.71 15.00 14.05
CA GLU A 130 5.76 14.40 15.00
C GLU A 130 4.47 13.93 14.33
N VAL A 131 4.22 14.37 13.08
CA VAL A 131 2.96 14.13 12.38
C VAL A 131 3.17 13.32 11.11
N HIS A 132 4.01 13.77 10.19
CA HIS A 132 4.05 13.21 8.83
C HIS A 132 4.60 11.80 8.80
N LEU A 133 5.87 11.62 9.17
CA LEU A 133 6.51 10.29 9.12
C LEU A 133 5.77 9.25 9.98
N PRO A 134 5.34 9.54 11.23
CA PRO A 134 4.53 8.62 12.01
C PRO A 134 3.20 8.29 11.32
N SER A 135 2.48 9.27 10.76
CA SER A 135 1.19 9.01 10.12
C SER A 135 1.34 8.20 8.82
N ILE A 136 2.41 8.43 8.04
CA ILE A 136 2.70 7.60 6.87
C ILE A 136 3.00 6.17 7.31
N GLN A 137 3.86 6.00 8.33
CA GLN A 137 4.23 4.71 8.88
C GLN A 137 3.02 3.93 9.41
N ASP A 138 2.19 4.54 10.25
CA ASP A 138 0.99 3.90 10.83
C ASP A 138 0.05 3.35 9.75
N ASN A 139 -0.13 4.10 8.66
CA ASN A 139 -0.97 3.67 7.54
C ASN A 139 -0.31 2.57 6.71
N VAL A 140 1.01 2.61 6.53
CA VAL A 140 1.75 1.52 5.88
C VAL A 140 1.70 0.24 6.73
N GLU A 141 1.88 0.34 8.04
CA GLU A 141 1.76 -0.80 8.97
C GLU A 141 0.34 -1.36 9.01
N THR A 142 -0.67 -0.49 8.89
CA THR A 142 -2.07 -0.91 8.73
C THR A 142 -2.25 -1.76 7.47
N VAL A 143 -1.66 -1.38 6.35
CA VAL A 143 -1.67 -2.20 5.12
C VAL A 143 -1.01 -3.55 5.37
N VAL A 144 0.17 -3.58 6.00
CA VAL A 144 0.86 -4.84 6.36
C VAL A 144 -0.04 -5.73 7.20
N HIS A 145 -0.69 -5.19 8.22
CA HIS A 145 -1.58 -5.94 9.11
C HIS A 145 -2.79 -6.51 8.36
N ILE A 146 -3.44 -5.72 7.50
CA ILE A 146 -4.55 -6.18 6.67
C ILE A 146 -4.11 -7.33 5.75
N VAL A 147 -2.97 -7.15 5.05
CA VAL A 147 -2.43 -8.16 4.13
C VAL A 147 -2.07 -9.44 4.88
N TRP A 148 -1.48 -9.33 6.07
CA TRP A 148 -1.18 -10.48 6.92
C TRP A 148 -2.44 -11.27 7.31
N GLU A 149 -3.50 -10.59 7.79
CA GLU A 149 -4.78 -11.24 8.12
C GLU A 149 -5.42 -11.91 6.90
N LEU A 150 -5.35 -11.26 5.73
CA LEU A 150 -5.83 -11.83 4.48
C LEU A 150 -5.06 -13.11 4.11
N CYS A 151 -3.73 -13.11 4.21
CA CYS A 151 -2.91 -14.29 3.93
C CYS A 151 -3.27 -15.46 4.85
N ARG A 152 -3.51 -15.19 6.13
CA ARG A 152 -3.88 -16.21 7.12
C ARG A 152 -5.23 -16.85 6.78
N THR A 153 -6.19 -16.04 6.39
CA THR A 153 -7.57 -16.48 6.11
C THR A 153 -7.81 -16.92 4.67
N PHE A 154 -6.83 -16.73 3.76
CA PHE A 154 -6.99 -17.05 2.36
C PHE A 154 -7.27 -18.55 2.14
N PRO A 155 -8.42 -18.92 1.53
CA PRO A 155 -8.81 -20.31 1.37
C PRO A 155 -7.91 -21.04 0.36
N ARG A 156 -7.57 -22.32 0.65
CA ARG A 156 -6.76 -23.20 -0.21
C ARG A 156 -7.32 -23.46 -1.63
N ARG A 157 -8.55 -23.03 -1.93
CA ARG A 157 -9.28 -23.37 -3.16
C ARG A 157 -9.31 -22.23 -4.17
N MET A 158 -8.15 -21.82 -4.66
CA MET A 158 -8.04 -21.15 -5.97
C MET A 158 -6.87 -21.69 -6.81
N SER A 159 -6.29 -22.83 -6.40
CA SER A 159 -5.55 -23.68 -7.32
C SER A 159 -6.57 -24.39 -8.22
N VAL A 160 -6.37 -24.27 -9.52
CA VAL A 160 -7.12 -24.90 -10.62
C VAL A 160 -8.39 -24.16 -11.06
N ALA A 161 -8.20 -23.19 -11.97
CA ALA A 161 -8.97 -23.18 -13.20
C ALA A 161 -7.96 -23.20 -14.36
N SER A 162 -7.94 -24.34 -15.03
CA SER A 162 -7.28 -24.68 -16.29
C SER A 162 -7.58 -23.75 -17.44
#